data_AF-A0A8S0XQU9-F1
#
_entry.id   AF-A0A8S0XQU9-F1
#
_cell.length_a   1.000
_cell.length_b   1.000
_cell.length_c   1.000
_cell.angle_alpha   90.00
_cell.angle_beta   90.00
_cell.angle_gamma   90.00
#
_symmetry.space_group_name_H-M   'P 1'
#
loop_
_entity.id
_entity.type
_entity.pdbx_description
1 polymer ?
#
loop_
_entity_poly.entity_id
_entity_poly.type
_entity_poly.pdbx_seq_one_letter_code
_entity_poly.pdbx_strand_id
1 'polypeptide(L)'
;MLTDVHVQRPSCSVTCAPPAMTESHFVHPLCPLSPHVRHSLVDAKSSTELCEALIHVVLGWFSFYQAGYLHRDISIRTVFLCPSPVEQRAFEISADFHQTATKSVEDLTLLLKGVSVDECSYQLNDIEEKIMRVEQLVQELGVTTTCSAFIIDSDMAIPWETCLDSGRDNQEILGNPEFVSSQFAQSMEDGTKYLQSPVDELFSVYWVALWAILNNIPTSRRSDYEVRWRRKIAEGSDARAAASVAICKLVDPEETSHSPIVQQWSPVLKAWSQCLDRLEDDWRLQEARLSRRLKPENSRGDFYLPLFHYFALRGVADFLEMIKPHSTRLYNCPPFF
;
A
#
# COMPACT_ATOMS: atom_id res chain seq x y z
N MET A 1 39.65 27.62 -7.50
CA MET A 1 40.27 26.37 -7.02
C MET A 1 39.28 25.72 -6.08
N LEU A 2 38.38 24.91 -6.63
CA LEU A 2 37.37 24.14 -5.89
C LEU A 2 37.66 22.68 -6.22
N THR A 3 37.98 21.91 -5.19
CA THR A 3 38.27 20.49 -5.25
C THR A 3 36.97 19.70 -5.28
N ASP A 4 36.81 18.90 -6.33
CA ASP A 4 35.79 17.86 -6.46
C ASP A 4 35.96 16.81 -5.36
N VAL A 5 34.91 16.57 -4.58
CA VAL A 5 34.80 15.41 -3.70
C VAL A 5 33.95 14.37 -4.41
N HIS A 6 34.63 13.43 -5.06
CA HIS A 6 34.01 12.20 -5.57
C HIS A 6 33.61 11.31 -4.39
N VAL A 7 32.31 11.20 -4.13
CA VAL A 7 31.76 10.16 -3.25
C VAL A 7 31.67 8.86 -4.05
N GLN A 8 32.63 7.97 -3.85
CA GLN A 8 32.56 6.58 -4.35
C GLN A 8 31.43 5.84 -3.62
N ARG A 9 30.48 5.29 -4.38
CA ARG A 9 29.53 4.30 -3.86
C ARG A 9 30.28 2.98 -3.59
N PRO A 10 30.00 2.27 -2.49
CA PRO A 10 30.57 0.94 -2.26
C PRO A 10 30.04 -0.04 -3.31
N SER A 11 30.94 -0.87 -3.86
CA SER A 11 30.58 -2.02 -4.68
C SER A 11 30.18 -3.17 -3.75
N CYS A 12 28.88 -3.48 -3.69
CA CYS A 12 28.40 -4.71 -3.09
C CYS A 12 28.59 -5.86 -4.07
N SER A 13 29.60 -6.70 -3.81
CA SER A 13 29.80 -8.00 -4.46
C SER A 13 29.41 -9.11 -3.49
N VAL A 14 28.10 -9.37 -3.36
CA VAL A 14 27.57 -10.65 -2.84
C VAL A 14 26.33 -10.97 -3.67
N THR A 15 26.51 -11.83 -4.67
CA THR A 15 25.43 -12.40 -5.48
C THR A 15 24.67 -13.44 -4.66
N CYS A 16 23.66 -12.99 -3.92
CA CYS A 16 22.50 -13.79 -3.59
C CYS A 16 21.38 -13.36 -4.53
N ALA A 17 21.43 -13.84 -5.78
CA ALA A 17 20.29 -13.70 -6.67
C ALA A 17 19.12 -14.49 -6.05
N PRO A 18 17.95 -13.89 -5.80
CA PRO A 18 16.76 -14.65 -5.46
C PRO A 18 16.46 -15.66 -6.58
N PRO A 19 15.88 -16.82 -6.27
CA PRO A 19 15.50 -17.78 -7.31
C PRO A 19 14.63 -17.08 -8.33
N ALA A 20 14.95 -17.25 -9.62
CA ALA A 20 14.14 -16.71 -10.70
C ALA A 20 12.70 -17.18 -10.50
N MET A 21 11.81 -16.23 -10.20
CA MET A 21 10.38 -16.50 -9.99
C MET A 21 9.85 -17.14 -11.27
N THR A 22 9.51 -18.42 -11.23
CA THR A 22 8.92 -19.11 -12.37
C THR A 22 7.49 -18.59 -12.55
N GLU A 23 7.09 -18.34 -13.80
CA GLU A 23 5.77 -17.82 -14.20
C GLU A 23 4.58 -18.60 -13.59
N SER A 24 4.81 -19.81 -13.06
CA SER A 24 3.82 -20.68 -12.43
C SER A 24 3.31 -20.24 -11.05
N HIS A 25 3.95 -19.28 -10.37
CA HIS A 25 3.52 -18.82 -9.04
C HIS A 25 2.68 -17.54 -9.05
N PHE A 26 2.55 -16.92 -10.22
CA PHE A 26 1.65 -15.80 -10.40
C PHE A 26 0.24 -16.32 -10.70
N VAL A 27 -0.66 -16.29 -9.71
CA VAL A 27 -2.11 -16.47 -9.95
C VAL A 27 -2.68 -15.32 -10.82
N HIS A 28 -1.93 -14.22 -10.94
CA HIS A 28 -2.17 -13.10 -11.85
C HIS A 28 -0.93 -12.84 -12.72
N PRO A 29 -0.96 -13.11 -14.03
CA PRO A 29 0.20 -12.87 -14.88
C PRO A 29 0.53 -11.37 -14.87
N LEU A 30 1.80 -11.05 -14.62
CA LEU A 30 2.38 -9.76 -14.96
C LEU A 30 1.92 -9.40 -16.37
N CYS A 31 1.17 -8.30 -16.48
CA CYS A 31 0.53 -7.90 -17.72
C CYS A 31 1.56 -7.90 -18.87
N PRO A 32 1.37 -8.68 -19.95
CA PRO A 32 2.33 -8.79 -21.05
C PRO A 32 2.23 -7.56 -21.97
N LEU A 33 2.40 -6.37 -21.40
CA LEU A 33 2.47 -5.14 -22.17
C LEU A 33 3.92 -4.93 -22.64
N SER A 34 4.05 -4.68 -23.95
CA SER A 34 5.30 -4.19 -24.55
C SER A 34 5.83 -3.01 -23.71
N PRO A 35 7.14 -2.93 -23.43
CA PRO A 35 7.75 -1.88 -22.62
C PRO A 35 7.63 -0.45 -23.19
N HIS A 36 6.84 -0.24 -24.24
CA HIS A 36 6.79 1.00 -25.02
C HIS A 36 5.51 1.83 -24.85
N VAL A 37 4.49 1.36 -24.14
CA VAL A 37 3.32 2.19 -23.80
C VAL A 37 2.93 1.99 -22.34
N ARG A 38 3.65 2.69 -21.46
CA ARG A 38 3.35 2.76 -20.03
C ARG A 38 2.80 4.16 -19.73
N HIS A 39 1.53 4.25 -19.34
CA HIS A 39 0.93 5.51 -18.91
C HIS A 39 1.05 5.65 -17.40
N SER A 40 1.46 6.83 -16.93
CA SER A 40 1.52 7.10 -15.50
C SER A 40 0.10 7.23 -14.95
N LEU A 41 -0.12 6.91 -13.67
CA LEU A 41 -1.38 7.28 -13.00
C LEU A 41 -1.69 8.78 -13.06
N VAL A 42 -0.65 9.61 -13.23
CA VAL A 42 -0.77 11.05 -13.49
C VAL A 42 -1.61 11.33 -14.75
N ASP A 43 -1.62 10.42 -15.72
CA ASP A 43 -2.28 10.59 -17.01
C ASP A 43 -3.78 10.18 -16.99
N ALA A 44 -4.33 9.80 -15.82
CA ALA A 44 -5.74 9.45 -15.69
C ALA A 44 -6.63 10.60 -16.20
N LYS A 45 -7.63 10.28 -17.01
CA LYS A 45 -8.50 11.25 -17.70
C LYS A 45 -9.71 11.66 -16.86
N SER A 46 -10.04 10.86 -15.85
CA SER A 46 -11.20 11.07 -14.99
C SER A 46 -10.99 10.47 -13.61
N SER A 47 -11.83 10.87 -12.65
CA SER A 47 -11.83 10.29 -11.31
C SER A 47 -12.26 8.84 -11.32
N THR A 48 -13.15 8.46 -12.24
CA THR A 48 -13.50 7.06 -12.54
C THR A 48 -12.26 6.24 -12.87
N GLU A 49 -11.50 6.66 -13.89
CA GLU A 49 -10.33 5.91 -14.35
C GLU A 49 -9.26 5.80 -13.26
N LEU A 50 -9.01 6.89 -12.52
CA LEU A 50 -8.08 6.85 -11.38
C LEU A 50 -8.58 5.94 -10.25
N CYS A 51 -9.89 5.94 -9.97
CA CYS A 51 -10.49 5.11 -8.93
C CYS A 51 -10.38 3.62 -9.28
N GLU A 52 -10.79 3.24 -10.49
CA GLU A 52 -10.67 1.87 -11.00
C GLU A 52 -9.21 1.41 -11.00
N ALA A 53 -8.30 2.28 -11.43
CA ALA A 53 -6.87 2.00 -11.39
C ALA A 53 -6.37 1.74 -9.98
N LEU A 54 -6.72 2.59 -9.01
CA LEU A 54 -6.30 2.41 -7.61
C LEU A 54 -6.90 1.15 -6.97
N ILE A 55 -8.13 0.77 -7.33
CA ILE A 55 -8.72 -0.52 -6.94
C ILE A 55 -7.86 -1.68 -7.47
N HIS A 56 -7.51 -1.66 -8.75
CA HIS A 56 -6.66 -2.70 -9.33
C HIS A 56 -5.25 -2.72 -8.75
N VAL A 57 -4.70 -1.57 -8.36
CA VAL A 57 -3.40 -1.48 -7.69
C VAL A 57 -3.45 -2.13 -6.30
N VAL A 58 -4.46 -1.83 -5.49
CA VAL A 58 -4.62 -2.45 -4.16
C VAL A 58 -4.85 -3.96 -4.27
N LEU A 59 -5.71 -4.40 -5.19
CA LEU A 59 -5.97 -5.83 -5.40
C LEU A 59 -4.78 -6.57 -6.02
N GLY A 60 -4.03 -5.91 -6.92
CA GLY A 60 -2.80 -6.44 -7.50
C GLY A 60 -1.69 -6.57 -6.46
N TRP A 61 -1.52 -5.56 -5.61
CA TRP A 61 -0.64 -5.65 -4.44
C TRP A 61 -1.06 -6.80 -3.53
N PHE A 62 -2.35 -6.92 -3.22
CA PHE A 62 -2.82 -7.98 -2.34
C PHE A 62 -2.65 -9.37 -2.97
N SER A 63 -2.79 -9.50 -4.29
CA SER A 63 -2.46 -10.75 -5.01
C SER A 63 -0.97 -11.11 -4.90
N PHE A 64 -0.09 -10.11 -4.97
CA PHE A 64 1.34 -10.29 -4.75
C PHE A 64 1.66 -10.68 -3.30
N TYR A 65 0.96 -10.07 -2.34
CA TYR A 65 1.04 -10.42 -0.92
C TYR A 65 0.61 -11.85 -0.61
N GLN A 66 -0.52 -12.29 -1.18
CA GLN A 66 -1.01 -13.66 -1.05
C GLN A 66 -0.01 -14.70 -1.60
N ALA A 67 0.81 -14.31 -2.57
CA ALA A 67 1.85 -15.17 -3.12
C ALA A 67 3.10 -15.27 -2.23
N GLY A 68 3.13 -14.60 -1.07
CA GLY A 68 4.23 -14.71 -0.11
C GLY A 68 5.10 -13.47 0.01
N TYR A 69 4.80 -12.35 -0.67
CA TYR A 69 5.79 -11.28 -0.86
C TYR A 69 5.31 -9.89 -0.40
N LEU A 70 6.22 -9.09 0.14
CA LEU A 70 6.08 -7.63 0.19
C LEU A 70 6.81 -7.01 -0.98
N HIS A 71 6.22 -6.03 -1.66
CA HIS A 71 6.79 -5.34 -2.82
C HIS A 71 7.91 -4.36 -2.44
N ARG A 72 7.73 -3.61 -1.34
CA ARG A 72 8.68 -2.65 -0.73
C ARG A 72 9.06 -1.42 -1.55
N ASP A 73 8.74 -1.36 -2.83
CA ASP A 73 8.98 -0.17 -3.68
C ASP A 73 7.76 0.26 -4.50
N ILE A 74 6.58 0.34 -3.86
CA ILE A 74 5.38 0.92 -4.49
C ILE A 74 5.58 2.43 -4.59
N SER A 75 5.56 2.96 -5.81
CA SER A 75 5.77 4.39 -6.10
C SER A 75 5.12 4.76 -7.43
N ILE A 76 5.12 6.06 -7.76
CA ILE A 76 4.58 6.53 -9.05
C ILE A 76 5.35 5.99 -10.26
N ARG A 77 6.56 5.44 -10.05
CA ARG A 77 7.41 4.84 -11.09
C ARG A 77 7.16 3.34 -11.28
N THR A 78 6.52 2.69 -10.31
CA THR A 78 6.24 1.25 -10.32
C THR A 78 4.77 0.93 -10.56
N VAL A 79 3.89 1.94 -10.55
CA VAL A 79 2.46 1.81 -10.81
C VAL A 79 2.06 2.46 -12.13
N PHE A 80 1.40 1.70 -13.01
CA PHE A 80 1.05 2.14 -14.36
C PHE A 80 -0.41 1.88 -14.72
N LEU A 81 -0.98 2.79 -15.51
CA LEU A 81 -2.25 2.60 -16.20
C LEU A 81 -2.08 1.68 -17.41
N CYS A 82 -3.05 0.80 -17.62
CA CYS A 82 -3.23 0.08 -18.87
C CYS A 82 -3.82 1.06 -19.92
N PRO A 83 -3.17 1.24 -21.09
CA PRO A 83 -3.71 2.08 -22.16
C PRO A 83 -5.09 1.61 -22.66
N SER A 84 -5.37 0.33 -22.50
CA SER A 84 -6.65 -0.31 -22.76
C SER A 84 -6.84 -1.42 -21.72
N PRO A 85 -8.06 -1.65 -21.19
CA PRO A 85 -8.30 -2.70 -20.22
C PRO A 85 -7.78 -4.05 -20.73
N VAL A 86 -7.00 -4.75 -19.91
CA VAL A 86 -6.42 -6.05 -20.26
C VAL A 86 -7.24 -7.15 -19.61
N GLU A 87 -7.65 -8.15 -20.39
CA GLU A 87 -8.33 -9.33 -19.85
C GLU A 87 -7.40 -10.09 -18.89
N GLN A 88 -7.92 -10.41 -17.72
CA GLN A 88 -7.27 -11.09 -16.62
C GLN A 88 -8.26 -12.01 -15.90
N ARG A 89 -7.74 -12.91 -15.07
CA ARG A 89 -8.60 -13.67 -14.16
C ARG A 89 -9.31 -12.71 -13.20
N ALA A 90 -10.57 -13.03 -12.86
CA ALA A 90 -11.25 -12.34 -11.77
C ALA A 90 -10.41 -12.47 -10.49
N PHE A 91 -10.35 -11.39 -9.70
CA PHE A 91 -9.67 -11.41 -8.41
C PHE A 91 -10.31 -12.46 -7.50
N GLU A 92 -9.47 -13.27 -6.86
CA GLU A 92 -9.88 -14.27 -5.88
C GLU A 92 -8.87 -14.29 -4.73
N ILE A 93 -9.37 -14.62 -3.53
CA ILE A 93 -8.48 -14.97 -2.42
C ILE A 93 -8.08 -16.43 -2.61
N SER A 94 -6.77 -16.70 -2.68
CA SER A 94 -6.29 -18.05 -2.98
C SER A 94 -6.60 -19.00 -1.82
N ALA A 95 -6.92 -20.25 -2.14
CA ALA A 95 -7.18 -21.28 -1.13
C ALA A 95 -5.95 -21.50 -0.23
N ASP A 96 -4.75 -21.41 -0.80
CA ASP A 96 -3.48 -21.53 -0.07
C ASP A 96 -3.29 -20.38 0.91
N PHE A 97 -3.59 -19.14 0.50
CA PHE A 97 -3.55 -17.99 1.40
C PHE A 97 -4.59 -18.11 2.52
N HIS A 98 -5.82 -18.49 2.18
CA HIS A 98 -6.88 -18.69 3.18
C HIS A 98 -6.45 -19.74 4.22
N GLN A 99 -5.97 -20.90 3.78
CA GLN A 99 -5.47 -21.94 4.68
C GLN A 99 -4.32 -21.44 5.54
N THR A 100 -3.35 -20.72 4.96
CA THR A 100 -2.18 -20.19 5.66
C THR A 100 -2.60 -19.16 6.71
N ALA A 101 -3.48 -18.23 6.35
CA ALA A 101 -3.96 -17.18 7.23
C ALA A 101 -4.72 -17.74 8.43
N THR A 102 -5.70 -18.63 8.20
CA THR A 102 -6.47 -19.25 9.29
C THR A 102 -5.59 -20.11 10.19
N LYS A 103 -4.72 -20.94 9.60
CA LYS A 103 -3.79 -21.78 10.37
C LYS A 103 -2.84 -20.94 11.24
N SER A 104 -2.35 -19.80 10.74
CA SER A 104 -1.46 -18.93 11.51
C SER A 104 -2.13 -18.45 12.81
N VAL A 105 -3.43 -18.14 12.78
CA VAL A 105 -4.20 -17.72 13.97
C VAL A 105 -4.38 -18.88 14.95
N GLU A 106 -4.64 -20.09 14.45
CA GLU A 106 -4.72 -21.30 15.26
C GLU A 106 -3.39 -21.57 15.97
N ASP A 107 -2.28 -21.52 15.23
CA ASP A 107 -0.93 -21.73 15.73
C ASP A 107 -0.58 -20.69 16.80
N LEU A 108 -0.88 -19.40 16.57
CA LEU A 108 -0.70 -18.36 17.57
C LEU A 108 -1.57 -18.60 18.81
N THR A 109 -2.83 -19.01 18.63
CA THR A 109 -3.73 -19.33 19.74
C THR A 109 -3.19 -20.48 20.58
N LEU A 110 -2.65 -21.53 19.94
CA LEU A 110 -2.00 -22.65 20.60
C LEU A 110 -0.75 -22.20 21.38
N LEU A 111 0.08 -21.35 20.79
CA LEU A 111 1.29 -20.83 21.42
C LEU A 111 1.00 -19.93 22.63
N LEU A 112 -0.13 -19.22 22.60
CA LEU A 112 -0.58 -18.36 23.70
C LEU A 112 -1.37 -19.10 24.78
N LYS A 113 -1.67 -20.41 24.63
CA LYS A 113 -2.35 -21.21 25.66
C LYS A 113 -1.58 -21.17 26.97
N GLY A 114 -2.19 -20.59 28.00
CA GLY A 114 -1.60 -20.41 29.35
C GLY A 114 -1.23 -18.97 29.70
N VAL A 115 -1.29 -18.05 28.73
CA VAL A 115 -1.31 -16.60 28.95
C VAL A 115 -2.76 -16.16 28.98
N SER A 116 -3.15 -15.23 29.87
CA SER A 116 -4.50 -14.62 29.85
C SER A 116 -4.84 -14.18 28.42
N VAL A 117 -5.83 -14.83 27.82
CA VAL A 117 -6.30 -14.58 26.46
C VAL A 117 -7.09 -13.28 26.48
N ASP A 118 -6.39 -12.15 26.57
CA ASP A 118 -6.96 -10.82 26.39
C ASP A 118 -7.12 -10.49 24.89
N GLU A 119 -7.96 -9.48 24.63
CA GLU A 119 -8.32 -8.74 23.40
C GLU A 119 -7.49 -8.95 22.11
N CYS A 120 -6.17 -9.16 22.15
CA CYS A 120 -5.33 -9.41 20.97
C CYS A 120 -5.86 -10.58 20.12
N SER A 121 -6.23 -11.71 20.74
CA SER A 121 -6.69 -12.85 19.94
C SER A 121 -8.09 -12.65 19.39
N TYR A 122 -8.94 -11.88 20.07
CA TYR A 122 -10.32 -11.66 19.62
C TYR A 122 -10.37 -10.95 18.27
N GLN A 123 -9.50 -9.98 18.03
CA GLN A 123 -9.46 -9.28 16.74
C GLN A 123 -8.84 -10.16 15.64
N LEU A 124 -7.81 -10.95 15.96
CA LEU A 124 -7.17 -11.85 14.98
C LEU A 124 -8.07 -13.04 14.59
N ASN A 125 -9.02 -13.43 15.44
CA ASN A 125 -9.99 -14.47 15.15
C ASN A 125 -10.97 -14.07 14.03
N ASP A 126 -11.03 -12.79 13.67
CA ASP A 126 -11.93 -12.29 12.61
C ASP A 126 -11.31 -12.40 11.20
N ILE A 127 -10.18 -13.10 11.00
CA ILE A 127 -9.56 -13.26 9.67
C ILE A 127 -10.53 -13.83 8.63
N GLU A 128 -11.32 -14.86 8.99
CA GLU A 128 -12.30 -15.45 8.08
C GLU A 128 -13.37 -14.42 7.67
N GLU A 129 -13.84 -13.61 8.62
CA GLU A 129 -14.79 -12.53 8.34
C GLU A 129 -14.18 -11.50 7.37
N LYS A 130 -12.89 -11.15 7.55
CA LYS A 130 -12.21 -10.19 6.68
C LYS A 130 -11.98 -10.75 5.28
N ILE A 131 -11.66 -12.04 5.13
CA ILE A 131 -11.60 -12.73 3.83
C ILE A 131 -12.95 -12.61 3.12
N MET A 132 -14.04 -13.05 3.78
CA MET A 132 -15.39 -12.96 3.23
C MET A 132 -15.78 -11.53 2.87
N ARG A 133 -15.38 -10.55 3.69
CA ARG A 133 -15.69 -9.15 3.46
C ARG A 133 -14.99 -8.58 2.23
N VAL A 134 -13.71 -8.90 2.01
CA VAL A 134 -12.98 -8.50 0.81
C VAL A 134 -13.64 -9.08 -0.44
N GLU A 135 -13.96 -10.38 -0.45
CA GLU A 135 -14.63 -11.02 -1.59
C GLU A 135 -15.98 -10.37 -1.90
N GLN A 136 -16.78 -10.09 -0.87
CA GLN A 136 -18.05 -9.39 -1.02
C GLN A 136 -17.86 -7.98 -1.59
N LEU A 137 -16.88 -7.22 -1.09
CA LEU A 137 -16.62 -5.85 -1.56
C LEU A 137 -16.15 -5.80 -3.01
N VAL A 138 -15.31 -6.77 -3.43
CA VAL A 138 -14.88 -6.91 -4.84
C VAL A 138 -16.09 -7.13 -5.75
N GLN A 139 -17.05 -7.97 -5.33
CA GLN A 139 -18.30 -8.18 -6.07
C GLN A 139 -19.20 -6.93 -6.08
N GLU A 140 -19.38 -6.29 -4.91
CA GLU A 140 -20.22 -5.08 -4.77
C GLU A 140 -19.70 -3.90 -5.59
N LEU A 141 -18.38 -3.76 -5.73
CA LEU A 141 -17.75 -2.72 -6.55
C LEU A 141 -17.71 -3.07 -8.04
N GLY A 142 -18.17 -4.28 -8.42
CA GLY A 142 -18.22 -4.71 -9.81
C GLY A 142 -16.84 -4.87 -10.44
N VAL A 143 -15.83 -5.25 -9.65
CA VAL A 143 -14.49 -5.55 -10.18
C VAL A 143 -14.61 -6.77 -11.11
N THR A 144 -14.22 -6.60 -12.37
CA THR A 144 -14.41 -7.59 -13.43
C THR A 144 -13.13 -8.34 -13.79
N THR A 145 -13.15 -9.09 -14.89
CA THR A 145 -11.99 -9.75 -15.50
C THR A 145 -11.10 -8.79 -16.29
N THR A 146 -11.23 -7.47 -16.11
CA THR A 146 -10.40 -6.50 -16.83
C THR A 146 -9.49 -5.75 -15.87
N CYS A 147 -8.30 -5.39 -16.32
CA CYS A 147 -7.28 -4.68 -15.54
C CYS A 147 -7.02 -3.30 -16.13
N SER A 148 -7.18 -2.25 -15.32
CA SER A 148 -6.88 -0.86 -15.73
C SER A 148 -5.55 -0.34 -15.18
N ALA A 149 -4.92 -1.04 -14.22
CA ALA A 149 -3.61 -0.67 -13.70
C ALA A 149 -2.88 -1.84 -13.07
N PHE A 150 -1.54 -1.78 -13.07
CA PHE A 150 -0.68 -2.84 -12.54
C PHE A 150 0.56 -2.28 -11.86
N ILE A 151 1.15 -3.10 -10.98
CA ILE A 151 2.42 -2.85 -10.30
C ILE A 151 3.52 -3.63 -11.02
N ILE A 152 4.69 -3.03 -11.19
CA ILE A 152 5.90 -3.66 -11.73
C ILE A 152 7.09 -3.44 -10.79
N ASP A 153 8.24 -3.97 -11.20
CA ASP A 153 9.53 -3.69 -10.57
C ASP A 153 9.62 -4.28 -9.16
N SER A 154 9.50 -5.61 -9.12
CA SER A 154 9.58 -6.41 -7.90
C SER A 154 11.02 -6.72 -7.49
N ASP A 155 12.02 -5.99 -7.98
CA ASP A 155 13.44 -6.25 -7.71
C ASP A 155 13.78 -6.04 -6.22
N MET A 156 13.00 -5.20 -5.53
CA MET A 156 13.09 -4.93 -4.10
C MET A 156 12.16 -5.80 -3.25
N ALA A 157 11.36 -6.65 -3.90
CA ALA A 157 10.41 -7.50 -3.20
C ALA A 157 11.13 -8.59 -2.41
N ILE A 158 10.56 -8.94 -1.26
CA ILE A 158 11.08 -10.03 -0.42
C ILE A 158 9.93 -10.90 0.06
N PRO A 159 10.18 -12.19 0.32
CA PRO A 159 9.21 -13.02 1.03
C PRO A 159 8.88 -12.38 2.38
N TRP A 160 7.61 -12.28 2.75
CA TRP A 160 7.25 -11.72 4.04
C TRP A 160 7.86 -12.55 5.18
N GLU A 161 8.11 -13.86 4.99
CA GLU A 161 8.82 -14.73 5.95
C GLU A 161 10.20 -14.15 6.28
N THR A 162 10.88 -13.61 5.26
CA THR A 162 12.19 -12.99 5.45
C THR A 162 12.08 -11.76 6.34
N CYS A 163 10.99 -10.97 6.24
CA CYS A 163 10.74 -9.89 7.18
C CYS A 163 10.58 -10.37 8.62
N LEU A 164 9.88 -11.48 8.77
CA LEU A 164 9.53 -12.03 10.08
C LEU A 164 10.73 -12.72 10.75
N ASP A 165 11.54 -13.46 9.99
CA ASP A 165 12.69 -14.25 10.48
C ASP A 165 13.92 -13.39 10.76
N SER A 166 14.14 -12.35 9.97
CA SER A 166 15.23 -11.39 10.21
C SER A 166 15.07 -10.64 11.53
N GLY A 167 13.84 -10.63 12.07
CA GLY A 167 13.41 -9.74 13.12
C GLY A 167 13.70 -8.28 12.80
N ARG A 168 13.67 -7.44 13.83
CA ARG A 168 14.11 -6.04 13.75
C ARG A 168 15.61 -5.89 13.42
N ASP A 169 16.40 -6.96 13.58
CA ASP A 169 17.85 -6.85 13.78
C ASP A 169 18.67 -6.86 12.48
N ASN A 170 18.13 -7.41 11.39
CA ASN A 170 18.87 -7.61 10.13
C ASN A 170 18.16 -7.08 8.87
N GLN A 171 17.03 -6.36 9.00
CA GLN A 171 16.37 -5.79 7.83
C GLN A 171 17.09 -4.55 7.34
N GLU A 172 17.70 -4.64 6.15
CA GLU A 172 18.07 -3.46 5.37
C GLU A 172 16.78 -2.70 5.05
N ILE A 173 16.67 -1.49 5.58
CA ILE A 173 15.55 -0.61 5.31
C ILE A 173 15.66 -0.12 3.87
N LEU A 174 14.74 -0.57 3.02
CA LEU A 174 14.70 -0.26 1.60
C LEU A 174 13.30 0.25 1.25
N GLY A 175 13.27 1.26 0.38
CA GLY A 175 12.05 1.89 -0.10
C GLY A 175 12.35 3.33 -0.54
N ASN A 176 11.44 3.91 -1.32
CA ASN A 176 11.51 5.33 -1.64
C ASN A 176 10.93 6.13 -0.46
N PRO A 177 11.71 7.01 0.22
CA PRO A 177 11.22 7.82 1.35
C PRO A 177 9.99 8.68 1.00
N GLU A 178 9.76 8.89 -0.29
CA GLU A 178 8.60 9.60 -0.82
C GLU A 178 7.27 8.87 -0.68
N PHE A 179 7.31 7.55 -0.52
CA PHE A 179 6.12 6.70 -0.58
C PHE A 179 6.01 5.76 0.62
N VAL A 180 6.81 5.90 1.67
CA VAL A 180 6.68 5.07 2.87
C VAL A 180 5.75 5.68 3.92
N SER A 181 5.32 4.89 4.91
CA SER A 181 4.58 5.40 6.07
C SER A 181 5.44 6.39 6.88
N SER A 182 4.78 7.24 7.67
CA SER A 182 5.49 8.24 8.50
C SER A 182 6.42 7.55 9.50
N GLN A 183 5.98 6.44 10.09
CA GLN A 183 6.80 5.68 11.04
C GLN A 183 8.01 5.06 10.35
N PHE A 184 7.83 4.50 9.14
CA PHE A 184 8.93 3.93 8.39
C PHE A 184 9.94 5.00 7.98
N ALA A 185 9.48 6.17 7.50
CA ALA A 185 10.33 7.32 7.21
C ALA A 185 11.12 7.77 8.46
N GLN A 186 10.47 7.87 9.61
CA GLN A 186 11.13 8.22 10.86
C GLN A 186 12.19 7.19 11.25
N SER A 187 11.88 5.90 11.13
CA SER A 187 12.88 4.86 11.41
C SER A 187 14.07 4.89 10.44
N MET A 188 13.85 5.25 9.17
CA MET A 188 14.93 5.51 8.21
C MET A 188 15.83 6.66 8.66
N GLU A 189 15.23 7.78 9.05
CA GLU A 189 15.95 8.98 9.47
C GLU A 189 16.74 8.76 10.76
N ASP A 190 16.12 8.09 11.74
CA ASP A 190 16.73 7.79 13.04
C ASP A 190 17.75 6.63 12.96
N GLY A 191 17.82 5.92 11.83
CA GLY A 191 18.60 4.69 11.69
C GLY A 191 18.16 3.60 12.68
N THR A 192 16.88 3.60 13.04
CA THR A 192 16.31 2.66 14.01
C THR A 192 15.75 1.44 13.31
N LYS A 193 15.73 0.33 14.05
CA LYS A 193 15.19 -0.93 13.56
C LYS A 193 13.68 -0.83 13.36
N TYR A 194 13.20 -1.33 12.23
CA TYR A 194 11.79 -1.26 11.85
C TYR A 194 11.33 -2.60 11.28
N LEU A 195 10.13 -3.05 11.68
CA LEU A 195 9.49 -4.22 11.09
C LEU A 195 8.56 -3.72 9.99
N GLN A 196 8.99 -3.83 8.73
CA GLN A 196 8.18 -3.41 7.60
C GLN A 196 6.94 -4.31 7.49
N SER A 197 5.78 -3.69 7.38
CA SER A 197 4.46 -4.30 7.50
C SER A 197 3.61 -4.09 6.24
N PRO A 198 2.52 -4.84 6.06
CA PRO A 198 1.55 -4.59 4.99
C PRO A 198 0.91 -3.18 5.07
N VAL A 199 0.87 -2.59 6.26
CA VAL A 199 0.35 -1.22 6.46
C VAL A 199 1.22 -0.19 5.73
N ASP A 200 2.53 -0.40 5.68
CA ASP A 200 3.48 0.48 4.98
C ASP A 200 3.24 0.51 3.46
N GLU A 201 2.91 -0.64 2.88
CA GLU A 201 2.63 -0.75 1.45
C GLU A 201 1.29 -0.09 1.08
N LEU A 202 0.30 -0.16 1.98
CA LEU A 202 -0.97 0.56 1.83
C LEU A 202 -0.79 2.08 1.92
N PHE A 203 0.08 2.57 2.82
CA PHE A 203 0.49 3.99 2.80
C PHE A 203 1.19 4.34 1.49
N SER A 204 1.98 3.43 0.93
CA SER A 204 2.64 3.66 -0.36
C SER A 204 1.63 3.89 -1.48
N VAL A 205 0.57 3.08 -1.54
CA VAL A 205 -0.52 3.28 -2.50
C VAL A 205 -1.23 4.63 -2.27
N TYR A 206 -1.46 5.03 -1.01
CA TYR A 206 -2.03 6.36 -0.69
C TYR A 206 -1.16 7.51 -1.19
N TRP A 207 0.15 7.45 -0.97
CA TRP A 207 1.08 8.48 -1.45
C TRP A 207 1.16 8.52 -2.97
N VAL A 208 1.08 7.36 -3.64
CA VAL A 208 0.96 7.28 -5.10
C VAL A 208 -0.32 7.97 -5.59
N ALA A 209 -1.46 7.72 -4.94
CA ALA A 209 -2.72 8.37 -5.29
C ALA A 209 -2.63 9.89 -5.12
N LEU A 210 -2.12 10.37 -3.99
CA LEU A 210 -1.93 11.80 -3.73
C LEU A 210 -1.00 12.45 -4.77
N TRP A 211 0.07 11.77 -5.14
CA TRP A 211 0.99 12.22 -6.16
C TRP A 211 0.30 12.33 -7.53
N ALA A 212 -0.46 11.31 -7.93
CA ALA A 212 -1.21 11.30 -9.18
C ALA A 212 -2.18 12.49 -9.23
N ILE A 213 -2.95 12.72 -8.16
CA ILE A 213 -3.93 13.81 -8.05
C ILE A 213 -3.29 15.18 -8.25
N LEU A 214 -2.21 15.48 -7.53
CA LEU A 214 -1.56 16.81 -7.59
C LEU A 214 -0.80 17.05 -8.90
N ASN A 215 -0.40 15.98 -9.58
CA ASN A 215 0.37 16.06 -10.82
C ASN A 215 -0.48 15.97 -12.10
N ASN A 216 -1.76 15.59 -12.01
CA ASN A 216 -2.63 15.30 -13.15
C ASN A 216 -2.86 16.48 -14.12
N ILE A 217 -3.04 17.70 -13.60
CA ILE A 217 -3.31 18.86 -14.45
C ILE A 217 -2.05 19.70 -14.75
N PRO A 218 -1.98 20.41 -15.89
CA PRO A 218 -0.88 21.35 -16.17
C PRO A 218 -0.79 22.48 -15.14
N THR A 219 0.42 22.98 -14.89
CA THR A 219 0.68 24.07 -13.91
C THR A 219 -0.15 25.33 -14.17
N SER A 220 -0.46 25.65 -15.43
CA SER A 220 -1.25 26.82 -15.81
C SER A 220 -2.72 26.77 -15.38
N ARG A 221 -3.23 25.60 -15.03
CA ARG A 221 -4.62 25.40 -14.57
C ARG A 221 -4.71 25.17 -13.06
N ARG A 222 -3.59 25.22 -12.34
CA ARG A 222 -3.53 24.99 -10.89
C ARG A 222 -3.77 26.27 -10.12
N SER A 223 -4.38 26.13 -8.94
CA SER A 223 -4.39 27.22 -7.97
C SER A 223 -3.03 27.35 -7.27
N ASP A 224 -2.75 28.52 -6.68
CA ASP A 224 -1.53 28.75 -5.91
C ASP A 224 -1.36 27.76 -4.75
N TYR A 225 -2.47 27.27 -4.19
CA TYR A 225 -2.45 26.24 -3.15
C TYR A 225 -1.96 24.90 -3.70
N GLU A 226 -2.47 24.48 -4.86
CA GLU A 226 -2.06 23.22 -5.50
C GLU A 226 -0.59 23.23 -5.91
N VAL A 227 -0.08 24.38 -6.40
CA VAL A 227 1.36 24.56 -6.67
C VAL A 227 2.18 24.37 -5.38
N ARG A 228 1.72 24.94 -4.25
CA ARG A 228 2.39 24.76 -2.96
C ARG A 228 2.33 23.32 -2.48
N TRP A 229 1.19 22.65 -2.57
CA TRP A 229 1.04 21.25 -2.16
C TRP A 229 1.89 20.32 -3.00
N ARG A 230 1.91 20.51 -4.33
CA ARG A 230 2.76 19.74 -5.24
C ARG A 230 4.25 19.85 -4.89
N ARG A 231 4.71 21.05 -4.54
CA ARG A 231 6.11 21.22 -4.11
C ARG A 231 6.36 20.47 -2.80
N LYS A 232 5.46 20.61 -1.82
CA LYS A 232 5.59 19.96 -0.51
C LYS A 232 5.64 18.42 -0.59
N ILE A 233 4.85 17.79 -1.47
CA ILE A 233 4.89 16.33 -1.61
C ILE A 233 6.25 15.80 -2.08
N ALA A 234 7.04 16.62 -2.77
CA ALA A 234 8.37 16.30 -3.30
C ALA A 234 9.53 16.80 -2.40
N GLU A 235 9.25 17.49 -1.29
CA GLU A 235 10.29 18.04 -0.40
C GLU A 235 10.77 17.02 0.65
N GLY A 236 9.86 16.33 1.32
CA GLY A 236 10.17 15.41 2.43
C GLY A 236 8.94 14.92 3.17
N SER A 237 9.11 14.00 4.13
CA SER A 237 8.00 13.34 4.84
C SER A 237 7.07 14.34 5.54
N ASP A 238 7.63 15.24 6.37
CA ASP A 238 6.85 16.25 7.10
C ASP A 238 6.10 17.21 6.17
N ALA A 239 6.77 17.68 5.11
CA ALA A 239 6.17 18.58 4.14
C ALA A 239 5.00 17.90 3.41
N ARG A 240 5.17 16.63 3.02
CA ARG A 240 4.16 15.80 2.36
C ARG A 240 2.98 15.53 3.28
N ALA A 241 3.21 15.15 4.52
CA ALA A 241 2.16 14.99 5.53
C ALA A 241 1.39 16.30 5.71
N ALA A 242 2.07 17.45 5.80
CA ALA A 242 1.43 18.75 5.90
C ALA A 242 0.59 19.11 4.66
N ALA A 243 0.99 18.69 3.46
CA ALA A 243 0.20 18.85 2.23
C ALA A 243 -1.06 17.98 2.25
N SER A 244 -0.91 16.70 2.61
CA SER A 244 -2.01 15.75 2.81
C SER A 244 -3.07 16.31 3.77
N VAL A 245 -2.65 16.73 4.97
CA VAL A 245 -3.54 17.33 5.97
C VAL A 245 -4.26 18.57 5.45
N ALA A 246 -3.58 19.41 4.67
CA ALA A 246 -4.21 20.61 4.10
C ALA A 246 -5.31 20.26 3.09
N ILE A 247 -5.09 19.25 2.25
CA ILE A 247 -6.08 18.78 1.26
C ILE A 247 -7.27 18.11 1.96
N CYS A 248 -7.02 17.28 2.98
CA CYS A 248 -8.07 16.62 3.77
C CYS A 248 -8.93 17.59 4.59
N LYS A 249 -8.49 18.84 4.76
CA LYS A 249 -9.20 19.90 5.50
C LYS A 249 -10.02 20.85 4.61
N LEU A 250 -10.10 20.59 3.30
CA LEU A 250 -10.95 21.39 2.42
C LEU A 250 -12.43 21.23 2.84
N VAL A 251 -12.99 22.29 3.41
CA VAL A 251 -14.35 22.31 4.00
C VAL A 251 -15.42 22.41 2.92
N ASP A 252 -15.10 23.03 1.78
CA ASP A 252 -15.95 23.03 0.59
C ASP A 252 -15.08 23.04 -0.67
N PRO A 253 -14.75 21.87 -1.24
CA PRO A 253 -13.93 21.82 -2.45
C PRO A 253 -14.60 22.57 -3.62
N GLU A 254 -15.93 22.65 -3.69
CA GLU A 254 -16.63 23.27 -4.81
C GLU A 254 -16.57 24.80 -4.79
N GLU A 255 -16.37 25.41 -3.61
CA GLU A 255 -16.17 26.87 -3.46
C GLU A 255 -14.73 27.32 -3.73
N THR A 256 -13.79 26.38 -3.87
CA THR A 256 -12.37 26.69 -4.04
C THR A 256 -11.96 26.66 -5.50
N SER A 257 -11.02 27.53 -5.88
CA SER A 257 -10.42 27.58 -7.24
C SER A 257 -9.48 26.39 -7.55
N HIS A 258 -9.65 25.26 -6.87
CA HIS A 258 -8.88 24.03 -7.09
C HIS A 258 -9.32 23.32 -8.37
N SER A 259 -8.45 22.44 -8.85
CA SER A 259 -8.72 21.60 -10.01
C SER A 259 -9.85 20.59 -9.73
N PRO A 260 -10.61 20.19 -10.77
CA PRO A 260 -11.70 19.23 -10.61
C PRO A 260 -11.26 17.93 -9.91
N ILE A 261 -10.05 17.42 -10.22
CA ILE A 261 -9.52 16.21 -9.59
C ILE A 261 -9.30 16.38 -8.09
N VAL A 262 -8.71 17.50 -7.65
CA VAL A 262 -8.50 17.77 -6.21
C VAL A 262 -9.84 17.93 -5.50
N GLN A 263 -10.80 18.63 -6.12
CA GLN A 263 -12.13 18.80 -5.56
C GLN A 263 -12.83 17.46 -5.36
N GLN A 264 -12.81 16.60 -6.38
CA GLN A 264 -13.46 15.29 -6.38
C GLN A 264 -12.81 14.31 -5.41
N TRP A 265 -11.48 14.30 -5.31
CA TRP A 265 -10.73 13.36 -4.48
C TRP A 265 -10.49 13.80 -3.05
N SER A 266 -10.56 15.09 -2.72
CA SER A 266 -10.29 15.55 -1.35
C SER A 266 -11.12 14.85 -0.25
N PRO A 267 -12.42 14.54 -0.45
CA PRO A 267 -13.21 13.82 0.55
C PRO A 267 -12.78 12.34 0.68
N VAL A 268 -12.37 11.75 -0.45
CA VAL A 268 -11.86 10.36 -0.52
C VAL A 268 -10.52 10.26 0.19
N LEU A 269 -9.59 11.17 -0.10
CA LEU A 269 -8.29 11.25 0.57
C LEU A 269 -8.44 11.44 2.08
N LYS A 270 -9.40 12.28 2.51
CA LYS A 270 -9.72 12.46 3.93
C LYS A 270 -10.18 11.16 4.57
N ALA A 271 -11.15 10.47 3.96
CA ALA A 271 -11.66 9.22 4.49
C ALA A 271 -10.57 8.13 4.50
N TRP A 272 -9.76 8.05 3.44
CA TRP A 272 -8.66 7.09 3.32
C TRP A 272 -7.57 7.34 4.35
N SER A 273 -7.08 8.58 4.49
CA SER A 273 -6.10 8.96 5.52
C SER A 273 -6.58 8.56 6.91
N GLN A 274 -7.85 8.82 7.24
CA GLN A 274 -8.41 8.43 8.53
C GLN A 274 -8.48 6.91 8.73
N CYS A 275 -8.69 6.14 7.66
CA CYS A 275 -8.64 4.67 7.73
C CYS A 275 -7.21 4.19 7.98
N LEU A 276 -6.23 4.74 7.25
CA LEU A 276 -4.81 4.38 7.40
C LEU A 276 -4.25 4.77 8.78
N ASP A 277 -4.59 5.96 9.30
CA ASP A 277 -4.16 6.39 10.63
C ASP A 277 -4.67 5.41 11.71
N ARG A 278 -5.95 4.99 11.62
CA ARG A 278 -6.51 3.99 12.54
C ARG A 278 -5.85 2.62 12.36
N LEU A 279 -5.58 2.22 11.12
CA LEU A 279 -4.93 0.96 10.81
C LEU A 279 -3.51 0.91 11.38
N GLU A 280 -2.76 2.01 11.27
CA GLU A 280 -1.42 2.17 11.84
C GLU A 280 -1.43 2.17 13.37
N ASP A 281 -2.34 2.92 13.99
CA ASP A 281 -2.49 2.96 15.44
C ASP A 281 -2.82 1.57 16.01
N ASP A 282 -3.76 0.87 15.38
CA ASP A 282 -4.12 -0.50 15.76
C ASP A 282 -2.94 -1.46 15.54
N TRP A 283 -2.24 -1.37 14.40
CA TRP A 283 -1.05 -2.17 14.12
C TRP A 283 -0.02 -2.01 15.23
N ARG A 284 0.32 -0.76 15.58
CA ARG A 284 1.29 -0.44 16.61
C ARG A 284 0.87 -0.96 17.98
N LEU A 285 -0.41 -0.82 18.32
CA LEU A 285 -0.94 -1.32 19.58
C LEU A 285 -0.80 -2.85 19.67
N GLN A 286 -1.18 -3.56 18.62
CA GLN A 286 -1.14 -5.02 18.58
C GLN A 286 0.30 -5.56 18.53
N GLU A 287 1.16 -4.94 17.71
CA GLU A 287 2.59 -5.25 17.64
C GLU A 287 3.24 -5.07 19.01
N ALA A 288 3.02 -3.93 19.68
CA ALA A 288 3.59 -3.68 21.01
C ALA A 288 3.02 -4.60 22.10
N ARG A 289 1.76 -5.05 21.98
CA ARG A 289 1.17 -6.05 22.88
C ARG A 289 1.82 -7.42 22.66
N LEU A 290 1.99 -7.84 21.42
CA LEU A 290 2.61 -9.11 21.07
C LEU A 290 4.09 -9.13 21.49
N SER A 291 4.85 -8.10 21.13
CA SER A 291 6.28 -7.95 21.46
C SER A 291 6.56 -8.00 22.97
N ARG A 292 5.64 -7.51 23.82
CA ARG A 292 5.78 -7.61 25.29
C ARG A 292 5.54 -9.02 25.85
N ARG A 293 4.78 -9.85 25.14
CA ARG A 293 4.42 -11.21 25.57
C ARG A 293 5.43 -12.24 25.09
N LEU A 294 6.11 -11.97 23.98
CA LEU A 294 7.14 -12.85 23.45
C LEU A 294 8.42 -12.74 24.28
N LYS A 295 8.91 -13.89 24.75
CA LYS A 295 10.27 -13.97 25.25
C LYS A 295 11.25 -13.85 24.07
N PRO A 296 12.48 -13.33 24.27
CA PRO A 296 13.48 -13.22 23.20
C PRO A 296 13.79 -14.57 22.52
N GLU A 297 13.68 -15.67 23.26
CA GLU A 297 13.87 -17.03 22.77
C GLU A 297 12.72 -17.59 21.91
N ASN A 298 11.57 -16.89 21.91
CA ASN A 298 10.37 -17.20 21.13
C ASN A 298 10.11 -16.17 20.03
N SER A 299 11.07 -15.32 19.66
CA SER A 299 10.89 -14.28 18.62
C SER A 299 10.92 -14.86 17.19
N ARG A 300 10.24 -15.98 16.95
CA ARG A 300 10.08 -16.55 15.61
C ARG A 300 9.07 -15.77 14.80
N GLY A 301 9.27 -15.74 13.48
CA GLY A 301 8.37 -15.06 12.56
C GLY A 301 6.92 -15.52 12.66
N ASP A 302 6.69 -16.78 13.05
CA ASP A 302 5.39 -17.41 13.27
C ASP A 302 4.41 -16.58 14.13
N PHE A 303 4.90 -15.75 15.06
CA PHE A 303 4.03 -14.95 15.93
C PHE A 303 3.44 -13.72 15.25
N TYR A 304 4.17 -13.09 14.33
CA TYR A 304 3.73 -11.87 13.65
C TYR A 304 2.96 -12.18 12.37
N LEU A 305 3.05 -13.40 11.84
CA LEU A 305 2.36 -13.78 10.62
C LEU A 305 0.83 -13.55 10.66
N PRO A 306 0.10 -13.94 11.73
CA PRO A 306 -1.33 -13.67 11.81
C PRO A 306 -1.63 -12.17 11.84
N LEU A 307 -0.74 -11.39 12.45
CA LEU A 307 -0.84 -9.94 12.49
C LEU A 307 -0.68 -9.34 11.08
N PHE A 308 0.32 -9.80 10.33
CA PHE A 308 0.53 -9.40 8.94
C PHE A 308 -0.73 -9.69 8.10
N HIS A 309 -1.24 -10.93 8.15
CA HIS A 309 -2.41 -11.33 7.37
C HIS A 309 -3.66 -10.51 7.73
N TYR A 310 -3.92 -10.34 9.03
CA TYR A 310 -5.05 -9.56 9.51
C TYR A 310 -4.99 -8.11 9.02
N PHE A 311 -3.85 -7.45 9.14
CA PHE A 311 -3.72 -6.03 8.74
C PHE A 311 -3.68 -5.84 7.23
N ALA A 312 -3.17 -6.81 6.46
CA ALA A 312 -3.29 -6.79 5.00
C ALA A 312 -4.76 -6.88 4.57
N LEU A 313 -5.49 -7.89 5.06
CA LEU A 313 -6.92 -8.09 4.77
C LEU A 313 -7.77 -6.89 5.19
N ARG A 314 -7.59 -6.41 6.43
CA ARG A 314 -8.31 -5.25 6.95
C ARG A 314 -8.02 -4.00 6.12
N GLY A 315 -6.76 -3.75 5.78
CA GLY A 315 -6.41 -2.58 4.99
C GLY A 315 -7.02 -2.57 3.58
N VAL A 316 -7.07 -3.74 2.92
CA VAL A 316 -7.80 -3.90 1.65
C VAL A 316 -9.30 -3.66 1.85
N ALA A 317 -9.91 -4.29 2.86
CA ALA A 317 -11.33 -4.13 3.14
C ALA A 317 -11.70 -2.67 3.44
N ASP A 318 -10.96 -2.01 4.33
CA ASP A 318 -11.16 -0.61 4.72
C ASP A 318 -11.05 0.32 3.50
N PHE A 319 -10.09 0.08 2.60
CA PHE A 319 -9.97 0.84 1.36
C PHE A 319 -11.18 0.66 0.44
N LEU A 320 -11.56 -0.58 0.13
CA LEU A 320 -12.67 -0.89 -0.77
C LEU A 320 -14.01 -0.36 -0.20
N GLU A 321 -14.23 -0.51 1.10
CA GLU A 321 -15.43 -0.03 1.79
C GLU A 321 -15.50 1.50 1.78
N MET A 322 -14.38 2.18 1.98
CA MET A 322 -14.29 3.64 1.95
C MET A 322 -14.62 4.22 0.57
N ILE A 323 -14.27 3.54 -0.52
CA ILE A 323 -14.59 4.01 -1.88
C ILE A 323 -16.11 4.00 -2.15
N LYS A 324 -16.85 3.04 -1.60
CA LYS A 324 -18.28 2.84 -1.86
C LYS A 324 -19.15 4.09 -1.66
N PRO A 325 -19.12 4.81 -0.51
CA PRO A 325 -19.90 6.03 -0.34
C PRO A 325 -19.48 7.19 -1.25
N HIS A 326 -18.30 7.12 -1.87
CA HIS A 326 -17.77 8.14 -2.78
C HIS A 326 -17.98 7.82 -4.26
N SER A 327 -18.46 6.62 -4.58
CA SER A 327 -18.72 6.14 -5.95
C SER A 327 -19.50 7.16 -6.79
N THR A 328 -20.64 7.66 -6.32
CA THR A 328 -21.44 8.66 -7.07
C THR A 328 -20.63 9.90 -7.46
N ARG A 329 -19.72 10.37 -6.60
CA ARG A 329 -18.86 11.52 -6.89
C ARG A 329 -17.74 11.17 -7.86
N LEU A 330 -17.14 9.99 -7.72
CA LEU A 330 -16.03 9.57 -8.57
C LEU A 330 -16.50 9.19 -9.99
N TYR A 331 -17.65 8.53 -10.10
CA TYR A 331 -18.17 7.96 -11.34
C TYR A 331 -19.02 8.90 -12.19
N ASN A 332 -19.66 9.92 -11.59
CA ASN A 332 -20.54 10.84 -12.33
C ASN A 332 -19.88 12.17 -12.70
N CYS A 333 -18.58 12.34 -12.44
CA CYS A 333 -17.88 13.57 -12.77
C CYS A 333 -17.37 13.56 -14.21
N PRO A 334 -17.39 14.72 -14.89
CA PRO A 334 -16.82 14.84 -16.22
C PRO A 334 -15.29 14.59 -16.19
N PRO A 335 -14.68 14.21 -17.33
CA PRO A 335 -13.23 14.15 -17.47
C PRO A 335 -12.54 15.44 -17.01
N PHE A 336 -11.28 15.35 -16.61
CA PHE A 336 -10.54 16.49 -16.07
C PHE A 336 -10.21 17.59 -17.10
N PHE A 337 -10.50 17.37 -18.39
CA PHE A 337 -9.99 18.17 -19.51
C PHE A 337 -11.07 18.78 -20.40
#